data_AF-L9X1G3-F1
#
_entry.id   AF-L9X1G3-F1
#
_cell.length_a   1.000
_cell.length_b   1.000
_cell.length_c   1.000
_cell.angle_alpha   90.00
_cell.angle_beta   90.00
_cell.angle_gamma   90.00
#
_symmetry.space_group_name_H-M   'P 1'
#
loop_
_entity.id
_entity.type
_entity.pdbx_description
1 polymer ?
#
loop_
_entity_poly.entity_id
_entity_poly.type
_entity_poly.pdbx_seq_one_letter_code
_entity_poly.pdbx_strand_id
1 'polypeptide(L)'
;MKTAQKYLEQLVEDNVLRKVEQGNKTLYGIDQLMATYREVATLQREHDQEELTAALESMRTQITEWKTSYDVETPGELRASIADLEDTDEMKDRREIANEWEHLADRLPVIRAALNEYDWATKRDTISA
;
A
#
# COMPACT_ATOMS: atom_id res chain seq x y z
N MET A 1 27.93 21.81 9.62
CA MET A 1 27.92 20.50 8.94
C MET A 1 26.94 19.60 9.70
N LYS A 2 25.76 19.27 9.14
CA LYS A 2 24.87 18.26 9.74
C LYS A 2 25.46 16.89 9.38
N THR A 3 25.88 16.11 10.37
CA THR A 3 26.36 14.74 10.15
C THR A 3 25.18 13.83 9.78
N ALA A 4 25.43 12.73 9.07
CA ALA A 4 24.38 11.77 8.68
C ALA A 4 23.55 11.28 9.88
N GLN A 5 24.19 11.14 11.06
CA GLN A 5 23.51 10.78 12.30
C GLN A 5 22.45 11.80 12.73
N LYS A 6 22.78 13.10 12.71
CA LYS A 6 21.82 14.15 13.09
C LYS A 6 20.62 14.19 12.14
N TYR A 7 20.81 13.85 10.87
CA TYR A 7 19.70 13.75 9.91
C TYR A 7 18.80 12.54 10.20
N LEU A 8 19.38 11.38 10.52
CA LEU A 8 18.61 10.20 10.92
C LEU A 8 17.83 10.42 12.21
N GLU A 9 18.43 11.12 13.19
CA GLU A 9 17.74 11.52 14.42
C GLU A 9 16.57 12.47 14.14
N GLN A 10 16.76 13.47 13.26
CA GLN A 10 15.67 14.36 12.84
C GLN A 10 14.53 13.58 12.15
N LEU A 11 14.85 12.62 11.28
CA LEU A 11 13.83 11.78 10.65
C LEU A 11 13.08 10.88 11.64
N VAL A 12 13.70 10.53 12.77
CA VAL A 12 13.01 9.83 13.87
C VAL A 12 12.09 10.79 14.63
N GLU A 13 12.55 12.00 14.93
CA GLU A 13 11.74 13.07 15.54
C GLU A 13 10.52 13.43 14.68
N ASP A 14 10.70 13.48 13.36
CA ASP A 14 9.65 13.77 12.37
C ASP A 14 8.72 12.54 12.11
N ASN A 15 8.94 11.43 12.83
CA ASN A 15 8.24 10.15 12.67
C ASN A 15 8.24 9.63 11.21
N VAL A 16 9.35 9.86 10.50
CA VAL A 16 9.61 9.26 9.18
C VAL A 16 10.33 7.92 9.36
N LEU A 17 11.24 7.84 10.33
CA LEU A 17 11.98 6.64 10.67
C LEU A 17 11.68 6.17 12.09
N ARG A 18 11.79 4.87 12.30
CA ARG A 18 11.88 4.21 13.61
C ARG A 18 13.33 3.81 13.84
N LYS A 19 13.83 4.12 15.05
CA LYS A 19 15.12 3.66 15.54
C LYS A 19 14.93 2.38 16.36
N VAL A 20 15.69 1.34 16.05
CA VAL A 20 15.72 0.08 16.82
C VAL A 20 17.16 -0.23 17.20
N GLU A 21 17.39 -0.53 18.48
CA GLU A 21 18.69 -0.97 18.98
C GLU A 21 18.75 -2.50 18.97
N GLN A 22 19.73 -3.06 18.26
CA GLN A 22 19.95 -4.50 18.14
C GLN A 22 21.40 -4.83 18.51
N GLY A 23 21.62 -5.20 19.78
CA GLY A 23 22.96 -5.45 20.30
C GLY A 23 23.83 -4.19 20.23
N ASN A 24 24.94 -4.25 19.47
CA ASN A 24 25.83 -3.12 19.26
C ASN A 24 25.52 -2.30 17.99
N LYS A 25 24.39 -2.56 17.32
CA LYS A 25 23.98 -1.86 16.10
C LYS A 25 22.72 -1.04 16.33
N THR A 26 22.67 0.14 15.71
CA THR A 26 21.43 0.91 15.56
C THR A 26 20.90 0.69 14.15
N LEU A 27 19.65 0.23 14.04
CA LEU A 27 18.94 0.11 12.78
C LEU A 27 17.91 1.23 12.66
N TYR A 28 17.76 1.74 11.45
CA TYR A 28 16.72 2.70 11.09
C TYR A 28 15.85 2.07 10.01
N GLY A 29 14.55 2.10 10.21
CA GLY A 29 13.56 1.66 9.23
C GLY A 29 12.47 2.71 9.06
N ILE A 30 11.76 2.70 7.93
CA ILE A 30 10.61 3.58 7.73
C ILE A 30 9.58 3.32 8.81
N ASP A 31 9.03 4.38 9.40
CA ASP A 31 7.84 4.26 10.23
C ASP A 31 6.63 3.98 9.33
N GLN A 32 6.38 2.68 9.10
CA GLN A 32 5.32 2.22 8.19
C GLN A 32 3.94 2.71 8.61
N LEU A 33 3.66 2.80 9.93
CA LEU A 33 2.38 3.28 10.42
C LEU A 33 2.17 4.75 10.04
N MET A 34 3.18 5.60 10.25
CA MET A 34 3.11 7.00 9.88
C MET A 34 3.12 7.21 8.37
N ALA A 35 3.82 6.36 7.61
CA ALA A 35 3.74 6.38 6.15
C ALA A 35 2.30 6.12 5.67
N THR A 36 1.62 5.10 6.19
CA THR A 36 0.23 4.80 5.87
C THR A 36 -0.72 5.95 6.23
N TYR A 37 -0.59 6.56 7.42
CA TYR A 37 -1.43 7.71 7.77
C TYR A 37 -1.23 8.92 6.86
N ARG A 38 0.01 9.19 6.44
CA ARG A 38 0.28 10.25 5.46
C ARG A 38 -0.37 9.93 4.13
N GLU A 39 -0.29 8.70 3.65
CA GLU A 39 -0.94 8.27 2.41
C GLU A 39 -2.47 8.41 2.48
N VAL A 40 -3.09 7.98 3.59
CA VAL A 40 -4.53 8.16 3.82
C VAL A 40 -4.91 9.64 3.76
N ALA A 41 -4.15 10.51 4.43
CA ALA A 41 -4.41 11.94 4.42
C ALA A 41 -4.21 12.56 3.03
N THR A 42 -3.24 12.08 2.23
CA THR A 42 -3.07 12.49 0.84
C THR A 42 -4.28 12.09 0.00
N LEU A 43 -4.73 10.83 0.10
CA LEU A 43 -5.91 10.35 -0.62
C LEU A 43 -7.16 11.19 -0.31
N GLN A 44 -7.39 11.52 0.96
CA GLN A 44 -8.53 12.34 1.37
C GLN A 44 -8.47 13.81 0.91
N ARG A 45 -7.27 14.32 0.60
CA ARG A 45 -7.09 15.70 0.09
C ARG A 45 -7.18 15.79 -1.42
N GLU A 46 -6.69 14.77 -2.10
CA GLU A 46 -6.55 14.75 -3.56
C GLU A 46 -7.75 14.14 -4.27
N HIS A 47 -8.56 13.37 -3.55
CA HIS A 47 -9.72 12.66 -4.11
C HIS A 47 -10.97 12.87 -3.29
N ASP A 48 -12.11 12.92 -3.99
CA ASP A 48 -13.40 12.90 -3.32
C ASP A 48 -13.86 11.48 -2.93
N GLN A 49 -14.93 11.41 -2.14
CA GLN A 49 -15.45 10.13 -1.64
C GLN A 49 -15.96 9.21 -2.77
N GLU A 50 -16.47 9.78 -3.87
CA GLU A 50 -16.97 9.02 -5.01
C GLU A 50 -15.81 8.42 -5.80
N GLU A 51 -14.75 9.20 -6.05
CA GLU A 51 -13.51 8.75 -6.69
C GLU A 51 -12.84 7.61 -5.90
N LEU A 52 -12.73 7.74 -4.57
CA LEU A 52 -12.18 6.70 -3.71
C LEU A 52 -13.05 5.44 -3.69
N THR A 53 -14.37 5.59 -3.75
CA THR A 53 -15.31 4.47 -3.82
C THR A 53 -15.16 3.74 -5.17
N ALA A 54 -15.12 4.48 -6.28
CA ALA A 54 -14.92 3.91 -7.62
C ALA A 54 -13.58 3.18 -7.73
N ALA A 55 -12.51 3.73 -7.16
CA ALA A 55 -11.21 3.07 -7.10
C ALA A 55 -11.28 1.74 -6.33
N LEU A 56 -11.97 1.72 -5.17
CA LEU A 56 -12.16 0.50 -4.38
C LEU A 56 -12.93 -0.58 -5.15
N GLU A 57 -14.00 -0.20 -5.86
CA GLU A 57 -14.80 -1.10 -6.68
C GLU A 57 -14.02 -1.65 -7.87
N SER A 58 -13.27 -0.80 -8.56
CA SER A 58 -12.40 -1.19 -9.68
C SER A 58 -11.37 -2.23 -9.26
N MET A 59 -10.63 -1.97 -8.16
CA MET A 59 -9.62 -2.92 -7.65
C MET A 59 -10.24 -4.27 -7.25
N ARG A 60 -11.39 -4.25 -6.58
CA ARG A 60 -12.09 -5.50 -6.21
C ARG A 60 -12.58 -6.28 -7.41
N THR A 61 -13.06 -5.58 -8.44
CA THR A 61 -13.56 -6.19 -9.67
C THR A 61 -12.41 -6.90 -10.38
N GLN A 62 -11.28 -6.21 -10.57
CA GLN A 62 -10.10 -6.77 -11.21
C GLN A 62 -9.54 -7.99 -10.46
N ILE A 63 -9.48 -7.94 -9.12
CA ILE A 63 -9.09 -9.09 -8.31
C ILE A 63 -10.06 -10.27 -8.50
N THR A 64 -11.36 -10.00 -8.54
CA THR A 64 -12.39 -11.05 -8.75
C THR A 64 -12.30 -11.66 -10.14
N GLU A 65 -11.99 -10.85 -11.15
CA GLU A 65 -11.75 -11.29 -12.52
C GLU A 65 -10.53 -12.22 -12.60
N TRP A 66 -9.41 -11.89 -11.96
CA TRP A 66 -8.26 -12.78 -11.91
C TRP A 66 -8.54 -14.08 -11.18
N LYS A 67 -9.22 -14.02 -10.03
CA LYS A 67 -9.64 -15.22 -9.30
C LYS A 67 -10.42 -16.18 -10.20
N THR A 68 -11.41 -15.63 -10.91
CA THR A 68 -12.29 -16.41 -11.78
C THR A 68 -11.56 -16.91 -13.03
N SER A 69 -10.70 -16.07 -13.62
CA SER A 69 -10.01 -16.40 -14.87
C SER A 69 -8.95 -17.49 -14.70
N TYR A 70 -8.30 -17.53 -13.53
CA TYR A 70 -7.23 -18.48 -13.24
C TYR A 70 -7.64 -19.60 -12.28
N ASP A 71 -8.88 -19.58 -11.77
CA ASP A 71 -9.42 -20.54 -10.79
C ASP A 71 -8.53 -20.66 -9.52
N VAL A 72 -8.17 -19.49 -8.97
CA VAL A 72 -7.32 -19.36 -7.77
C VAL A 72 -7.87 -18.31 -6.84
N GLU A 73 -7.55 -18.40 -5.55
CA GLU A 73 -8.02 -17.47 -4.52
C GLU A 73 -6.96 -16.46 -4.09
N THR A 74 -5.69 -16.71 -4.41
CA THR A 74 -4.56 -15.87 -4.01
C THR A 74 -3.53 -15.64 -5.13
N PRO A 75 -2.77 -14.53 -5.09
CA PRO A 75 -1.61 -14.33 -5.97
C PRO A 75 -0.56 -15.43 -5.83
N GLY A 76 -0.42 -16.01 -4.64
CA GLY A 76 0.50 -17.12 -4.36
C GLY A 76 0.12 -18.38 -5.12
N GLU A 77 -1.16 -18.74 -5.15
CA GLU A 77 -1.69 -19.85 -5.95
C GLU A 77 -1.52 -19.60 -7.44
N LEU A 78 -1.77 -18.36 -7.90
CA LEU A 78 -1.50 -17.98 -9.30
C LEU A 78 -0.02 -18.21 -9.65
N ARG A 79 0.92 -17.85 -8.77
CA ARG A 79 2.34 -18.14 -9.01
C ARG A 79 2.66 -19.63 -8.94
N ALA A 80 2.03 -20.39 -8.05
CA ALA A 80 2.24 -21.83 -7.96
C ALA A 80 1.81 -22.55 -9.25
N SER A 81 0.73 -22.09 -9.88
CA SER A 81 0.20 -22.64 -11.13
C SER A 81 1.16 -22.56 -12.33
N ILE A 82 2.23 -21.76 -12.23
CA ILE A 82 3.31 -21.71 -13.23
C ILE A 82 4.00 -23.07 -13.38
N ALA A 83 4.01 -23.90 -12.33
CA ALA A 83 4.62 -25.22 -12.35
C ALA A 83 3.96 -26.17 -13.37
N ASP A 84 2.71 -25.92 -13.75
CA ASP A 84 1.94 -26.74 -14.69
C ASP A 84 2.01 -26.22 -16.15
N LEU A 85 2.79 -25.16 -16.39
CA LEU A 85 2.94 -24.54 -17.71
C LEU A 85 4.20 -25.02 -18.43
N GLU A 86 4.14 -25.03 -19.76
CA GLU A 86 5.32 -25.20 -20.62
C GLU A 86 5.67 -23.92 -21.40
N ASP A 87 4.70 -23.01 -21.59
CA ASP A 87 4.87 -21.75 -22.31
C ASP A 87 5.49 -20.67 -21.41
N THR A 88 6.71 -20.24 -21.74
CA THR A 88 7.45 -19.22 -21.00
C THR A 88 6.79 -17.85 -20.99
N ASP A 89 6.03 -17.50 -22.04
CA ASP A 89 5.33 -16.22 -22.10
C ASP A 89 4.13 -16.24 -21.13
N GLU A 90 3.37 -17.33 -21.11
CA GLU A 90 2.29 -17.50 -20.12
C GLU A 90 2.81 -17.52 -18.67
N MET A 91 3.97 -18.15 -18.43
CA MET A 91 4.62 -18.13 -17.11
C MET A 91 4.96 -16.69 -16.67
N LYS A 92 5.41 -15.85 -17.61
CA LYS A 92 5.74 -14.45 -17.35
C LYS A 92 4.48 -13.65 -17.05
N ASP A 93 3.43 -13.84 -17.84
CA ASP A 93 2.15 -13.16 -17.67
C ASP A 93 1.52 -13.47 -16.30
N ARG A 94 1.50 -14.75 -15.88
CA ARG A 94 0.99 -15.13 -14.55
C ARG A 94 1.80 -14.49 -13.41
N ARG A 95 3.11 -14.32 -13.59
CA ARG A 95 3.96 -13.64 -12.60
C ARG A 95 3.65 -12.14 -12.53
N GLU A 96 3.47 -11.49 -13.67
CA GLU A 96 3.13 -10.06 -13.73
C GLU A 96 1.75 -9.80 -13.11
N ILE A 97 0.75 -10.62 -13.47
CA ILE A 97 -0.60 -10.53 -12.90
C ILE A 97 -0.59 -10.78 -11.39
N ALA A 98 0.16 -11.78 -10.91
CA ALA A 98 0.27 -12.02 -9.48
C ALA A 98 0.91 -10.83 -8.73
N ASN A 99 1.91 -10.17 -9.32
CA ASN A 99 2.50 -8.97 -8.74
C ASN A 99 1.51 -7.80 -8.68
N GLU A 100 0.77 -7.58 -9.76
CA GLU A 100 -0.25 -6.52 -9.79
C GLU A 100 -1.37 -6.82 -8.80
N TRP A 101 -1.81 -8.08 -8.70
CA TRP A 101 -2.79 -8.48 -7.71
C TRP A 101 -2.32 -8.19 -6.29
N GLU A 102 -1.09 -8.55 -5.92
CA GLU A 102 -0.54 -8.18 -4.62
C GLU A 102 -0.56 -6.66 -4.40
N HIS A 103 -0.18 -5.89 -5.42
CA HIS A 103 -0.22 -4.43 -5.35
C HIS A 103 -1.63 -3.90 -5.05
N LEU A 104 -2.64 -4.38 -5.77
CA LEU A 104 -4.04 -3.97 -5.53
C LEU A 104 -4.54 -4.44 -4.17
N ALA A 105 -4.20 -5.67 -3.77
CA ALA A 105 -4.59 -6.23 -2.48
C ALA A 105 -3.99 -5.44 -1.30
N ASP A 106 -2.75 -4.98 -1.43
CA ASP A 106 -2.07 -4.13 -0.45
C ASP A 106 -2.64 -2.71 -0.42
N ARG A 107 -3.13 -2.20 -1.56
CA ARG A 107 -3.73 -0.86 -1.66
C ARG A 107 -5.15 -0.78 -1.11
N LEU A 108 -5.93 -1.87 -1.23
CA LEU A 108 -7.33 -1.93 -0.78
C LEU A 108 -7.55 -1.49 0.69
N PRO A 109 -6.77 -1.95 1.68
CA PRO A 109 -6.89 -1.49 3.07
C PRO A 109 -6.67 0.02 3.23
N VAL A 110 -5.75 0.62 2.47
CA VAL A 110 -5.42 2.05 2.57
C VAL A 110 -6.57 2.91 2.04
N ILE A 111 -7.12 2.56 0.87
CA ILE A 111 -8.29 3.27 0.30
C ILE A 111 -9.50 3.12 1.22
N ARG A 112 -9.72 1.92 1.78
CA ARG A 112 -10.80 1.71 2.76
C ARG A 112 -10.61 2.58 4.00
N ALA A 113 -9.37 2.72 4.50
CA ALA A 113 -9.09 3.58 5.64
C ALA A 113 -9.37 5.07 5.31
N ALA A 114 -9.02 5.52 4.11
CA ALA A 114 -9.34 6.87 3.63
C ALA A 114 -10.86 7.12 3.58
N LEU A 115 -11.65 6.14 3.14
CA LEU A 115 -13.11 6.24 3.13
C LEU A 115 -13.72 6.24 4.54
N ASN A 116 -13.25 5.37 5.44
CA ASN A 116 -13.84 5.21 6.78
C ASN A 116 -13.80 6.51 7.60
N GLU A 117 -12.73 7.30 7.48
CA GLU A 117 -12.52 8.52 8.27
C GLU A 117 -12.71 9.80 7.44
N TYR A 118 -13.27 9.69 6.23
CA TYR A 118 -13.35 10.80 5.27
C TYR A 118 -14.08 12.02 5.84
N ASP A 119 -15.27 11.82 6.41
CA ASP A 119 -16.07 12.87 7.04
C ASP A 119 -15.36 13.52 8.23
N TRP A 120 -14.66 12.70 9.02
CA TRP A 120 -13.95 13.15 10.22
C TRP A 120 -12.75 14.04 9.83
N ALA A 121 -12.02 13.64 8.79
CA ALA A 121 -10.85 14.34 8.27
C ALA A 121 -11.26 15.65 7.59
N THR A 122 -12.25 15.59 6.70
CA THR A 122 -12.77 16.77 5.97
C THR A 122 -13.21 17.88 6.91
N LYS A 123 -13.92 17.54 8.00
CA LYS A 123 -14.36 18.53 9.02
C LYS A 123 -13.22 19.19 9.79
N ARG A 124 -12.01 18.60 9.81
CA ARG A 124 -10.85 19.09 10.55
C ARG A 124 -9.83 19.80 9.67
N ASP A 125 -9.79 19.45 8.38
CA ASP A 125 -8.90 20.10 7.40
C ASP A 125 -9.48 21.44 6.92
N THR A 126 -10.73 21.78 7.28
CA THR A 126 -11.26 23.14 7.10
C THR A 126 -10.50 24.11 8.00
N ILE A 127 -9.51 24.81 7.44
CA ILE A 127 -8.92 25.99 8.07
C ILE A 127 -10.05 27.02 8.21
N SER A 128 -10.49 27.27 9.43
CA SER A 128 -11.42 28.38 9.68
C SER A 128 -10.71 29.69 9.34
N ALA A 129 -11.29 30.44 8.40
CA ALA A 129 -10.86 31.78 8.03
C ALA A 129 -11.25 32.81 9.10
#